data_AF-A0A969WTY2-F1
#
_entry.id   AF-A0A969WTY2-F1
#
_cell.length_a   1.000
_cell.length_b   1.000
_cell.length_c   1.000
_cell.angle_alpha   90.00
_cell.angle_beta   90.00
_cell.angle_gamma   90.00
#
_symmetry.space_group_name_H-M   'P 1'
#
loop_
_entity.id
_entity.type
_entity.pdbx_description
1 polymer ?
#
loop_
_entity_poly.entity_id
_entity_poly.type
_entity_poly.pdbx_seq_one_letter_code
_entity_poly.pdbx_strand_id
1 'polypeptide(L)'
;MLFVPDAYSEHKFHPRISAQHSYSYKHLDDSHKETFNRIYDDFFYNRHNLFWYEQAMRKLPELISSTNMLVCGEDLGMVPDCVNWVMEELRILSLEIQRMPKERNVLFANLDRLPYLSVNTTSTHDMSTIRGWWLENRETTQNFYNNV
;
A
#
# COMPACT_ATOMS: atom_id res chain seq x y z
N MET A 1 11.40 -8.67 19.08
CA MET A 1 11.27 -7.24 19.41
C MET A 1 9.99 -6.70 18.79
N LEU A 2 9.10 -6.10 19.59
CA LEU A 2 7.79 -5.57 19.16
C LEU A 2 7.82 -4.07 18.87
N PHE A 3 8.62 -3.33 19.62
CA PHE A 3 8.78 -1.88 19.51
C PHE A 3 10.24 -1.52 19.23
N VAL A 4 10.46 -0.43 18.51
CA VAL A 4 11.77 0.15 18.18
C VAL A 4 11.88 1.49 18.90
N PRO A 5 13.03 1.80 19.53
CA PRO A 5 13.24 3.09 20.17
C PRO A 5 13.24 4.21 19.13
N ASP A 6 12.65 5.35 19.48
CA ASP A 6 12.65 6.54 18.65
C ASP A 6 14.07 7.13 18.57
N ALA A 7 14.48 7.55 17.37
CA ALA A 7 15.84 8.05 17.13
C ALA A 7 16.11 9.43 17.77
N TYR A 8 15.07 10.20 18.08
CA TYR A 8 15.17 11.59 18.55
C TYR A 8 14.72 11.76 20.01
N SER A 9 14.03 10.77 20.57
CA SER A 9 13.48 10.84 21.92
C SER A 9 13.71 9.53 22.66
N GLU A 10 14.65 9.56 23.61
CA GLU A 10 15.13 8.40 24.37
C GLU A 10 14.04 7.60 25.09
N HIS A 11 12.89 8.23 25.38
CA HIS A 11 11.77 7.60 26.09
C HIS A 11 10.58 7.25 25.20
N LYS A 12 10.71 7.40 23.88
CA LYS A 12 9.64 7.06 22.93
C LYS A 12 9.98 5.79 22.17
N PHE A 13 8.92 5.08 21.82
CA PHE A 13 8.99 3.87 21.02
C PHE A 13 7.88 3.89 19.99
N HIS A 14 8.13 3.26 18.85
CA HIS A 14 7.11 2.99 17.85
C HIS A 14 7.04 1.50 17.54
N PRO A 15 5.87 1.00 17.07
CA PRO A 15 5.76 -0.39 16.65
C PRO A 15 6.77 -0.71 15.55
N ARG A 16 7.39 -1.89 15.63
CA ARG A 16 8.30 -2.37 14.58
C ARG A 16 7.47 -2.72 13.34
N ILE A 17 7.89 -2.28 12.16
CA ILE A 17 7.28 -2.71 10.90
C ILE A 17 7.32 -4.25 10.81
N SER A 18 6.22 -4.88 10.39
CA SER A 18 6.11 -6.33 10.26
C SER A 18 6.35 -7.11 11.56
N ALA A 19 6.10 -6.48 12.73
CA ALA A 19 6.24 -7.11 14.04
C ALA A 19 5.43 -8.40 14.19
N GLN A 20 4.30 -8.52 13.50
CA GLN A 20 3.40 -9.68 13.52
C GLN A 20 4.08 -10.97 13.02
N HIS A 21 5.11 -10.84 12.19
CA HIS A 21 5.91 -11.98 11.72
C HIS A 21 7.04 -12.37 12.69
N SER A 22 7.28 -11.58 13.74
CA SER A 22 8.35 -11.83 14.70
C SER A 22 8.00 -12.94 15.70
N TYR A 23 9.02 -13.64 16.19
CA TYR A 23 8.87 -14.64 17.25
C TYR A 23 8.23 -14.03 18.51
N SER A 24 8.62 -12.80 18.87
CA SER A 24 8.08 -12.10 20.04
C SER A 24 6.56 -11.90 19.95
N TYR A 25 6.03 -11.56 18.78
CA TYR A 25 4.59 -11.41 18.60
C TYR A 25 3.85 -12.75 18.71
N LYS A 26 4.43 -13.82 18.15
CA LYS A 26 3.84 -15.17 18.23
C LYS A 26 3.71 -15.70 19.66
N HIS A 27 4.53 -15.20 20.58
CA HIS A 27 4.53 -15.57 22.01
C HIS A 27 3.50 -14.81 22.85
N LEU A 28 2.92 -13.74 22.31
CA LEU A 28 1.84 -13.03 22.99
C LEU A 28 0.58 -13.90 23.01
N ASP A 29 -0.19 -13.82 24.09
CA ASP A 29 -1.57 -14.29 24.08
C ASP A 29 -2.45 -13.40 23.18
N ASP A 30 -3.68 -13.83 22.93
CA ASP A 30 -4.57 -13.18 21.97
C ASP A 30 -4.98 -11.77 22.41
N SER A 31 -5.12 -11.53 23.71
CA SER A 31 -5.44 -10.19 24.26
C SER A 31 -4.29 -9.21 24.02
N HIS A 32 -3.05 -9.64 24.25
CA HIS A 32 -1.86 -8.84 23.97
C HIS A 32 -1.64 -8.64 22.47
N LYS A 33 -1.93 -9.64 21.63
CA LYS A 33 -1.88 -9.50 20.16
C LYS A 33 -2.88 -8.46 19.68
N GLU A 34 -4.11 -8.49 20.18
CA GLU A 34 -5.16 -7.53 19.82
C GLU A 34 -4.75 -6.11 20.24
N THR A 35 -4.27 -5.95 21.48
CA THR A 35 -3.79 -4.66 21.99
C THR A 35 -2.62 -4.13 21.17
N PHE A 36 -1.64 -4.99 20.84
CA PHE A 36 -0.52 -4.61 19.99
C PHE A 36 -0.98 -4.21 18.59
N ASN A 37 -1.87 -4.99 17.97
CA ASN A 37 -2.39 -4.70 16.63
C ASN A 37 -3.13 -3.36 16.60
N ARG A 38 -3.92 -3.03 17.62
CA ARG A 38 -4.57 -1.72 17.72
C ARG A 38 -3.57 -0.56 17.75
N ILE A 39 -2.47 -0.70 18.48
CA ILE A 39 -1.40 0.32 18.54
C ILE A 39 -0.65 0.38 17.20
N TYR A 40 -0.36 -0.77 16.60
CA TYR A 40 0.29 -0.89 15.31
C TYR A 40 -0.53 -0.22 14.20
N ASP A 41 -1.83 -0.53 14.15
CA ASP A 41 -2.74 -0.01 13.14
C ASP A 41 -2.99 1.48 13.34
N ASP A 42 -3.12 1.94 14.58
CA ASP A 42 -3.18 3.38 14.88
C ASP A 42 -1.92 4.10 14.36
N PHE A 43 -0.73 3.59 14.67
CA PHE A 43 0.53 4.23 14.31
C PHE A 43 0.75 4.30 12.78
N PHE A 44 0.55 3.20 12.07
CA PHE A 44 0.87 3.12 10.64
C PHE A 44 -0.27 3.57 9.71
N TYR A 45 -1.54 3.41 10.11
CA TYR A 45 -2.66 3.62 9.19
C TYR A 45 -3.62 4.75 9.60
N ASN A 46 -3.55 5.29 10.83
CA ASN A 46 -4.53 6.28 11.30
C ASN A 46 -3.90 7.59 11.77
N ARG A 47 -3.00 7.51 12.75
CA ARG A 47 -2.46 8.64 13.52
C ARG A 47 -1.91 9.76 12.66
N HIS A 48 -1.27 9.41 11.55
CA HIS A 48 -0.55 10.36 10.72
C HIS A 48 -1.31 10.79 9.46
N ASN A 49 -2.56 10.34 9.25
CA ASN A 49 -3.32 10.63 8.03
C ASN A 49 -3.48 12.13 7.78
N LEU A 50 -3.90 12.89 8.80
CA LEU A 50 -4.07 14.35 8.66
C LEU A 50 -2.73 15.06 8.46
N PHE A 51 -1.70 14.64 9.19
CA PHE A 51 -0.36 15.20 9.04
C PHE A 51 0.16 15.00 7.61
N TRP A 52 0.05 13.80 7.06
CA TRP A 52 0.50 13.51 5.70
C TRP A 52 -0.34 14.22 4.65
N TYR A 53 -1.65 14.30 4.83
CA TYR A 53 -2.53 15.13 4.01
C TYR A 53 -2.06 16.59 3.96
N GLU A 54 -1.82 17.22 5.12
CA GLU A 54 -1.36 18.60 5.19
C GLU A 54 0.01 18.79 4.51
N GLN A 55 0.94 17.83 4.69
CA GLN A 55 2.23 17.87 4.01
C GLN A 55 2.09 17.73 2.49
N ALA A 56 1.20 16.86 2.03
CA ALA A 56 0.95 16.64 0.61
C ALA A 56 0.34 17.90 -0.02
N MET A 57 -0.68 18.49 0.59
CA MET A 57 -1.35 19.70 0.08
C MET A 57 -0.46 20.94 0.09
N ARG A 58 0.58 20.96 0.92
CA ARG A 58 1.60 22.03 0.87
C ARG A 58 2.58 21.90 -0.29
N LYS A 59 2.78 20.70 -0.85
CA LYS A 59 3.88 20.40 -1.78
C LYS A 59 3.41 20.00 -3.17
N LEU A 60 2.42 19.11 -3.24
CA LEU A 60 1.97 18.52 -4.50
C LEU A 60 1.32 19.54 -5.44
N PRO A 61 0.50 20.51 -5.00
CA PRO A 61 -0.10 21.48 -5.93
C PRO A 61 0.92 22.31 -6.71
N GLU A 62 1.98 22.77 -6.04
CA GLU A 62 3.08 23.50 -6.68
C GLU A 62 3.84 22.61 -7.68
N LEU A 63 4.09 21.34 -7.32
CA LEU A 63 4.76 20.40 -8.21
C LEU A 63 3.92 20.09 -9.46
N ILE A 64 2.63 19.82 -9.29
CA ILE A 64 1.71 19.47 -10.38
C ILE A 64 1.54 20.67 -11.33
N SER A 65 1.36 21.88 -10.79
CA SER A 65 1.20 23.09 -11.61
C SER A 65 2.47 23.53 -12.35
N SER A 66 3.64 22.96 -12.01
CA SER A 66 4.91 23.30 -12.66
C SER A 66 5.07 22.73 -14.07
N THR A 67 4.18 21.85 -14.51
CA THR A 67 4.25 21.17 -15.82
C THR A 67 2.87 20.88 -16.39
N ASN A 68 2.78 20.71 -17.71
CA ASN A 68 1.58 20.24 -18.40
C ASN A 68 1.55 18.70 -18.55
N MET A 69 2.53 17.99 -17.98
CA MET A 69 2.58 16.52 -18.01
C MET A 69 1.51 15.91 -17.10
N LEU A 70 1.00 14.74 -17.49
CA LEU A 70 0.13 13.94 -16.64
C LEU A 70 0.92 13.39 -15.45
N VAL A 71 0.38 13.56 -14.25
CA VAL A 71 1.00 13.08 -13.01
C VAL A 71 0.38 11.74 -12.64
N CYS A 72 1.25 10.75 -12.42
CA CYS A 72 0.87 9.41 -11.97
C CYS A 72 1.53 9.17 -10.62
N GLY A 73 0.77 8.65 -9.65
CA GLY A 73 1.26 8.25 -8.34
C GLY A 73 1.40 6.74 -8.29
N GLU A 74 2.58 6.26 -7.89
CA GLU A 74 2.75 4.88 -7.46
C GLU A 74 2.18 4.74 -6.04
N ASP A 75 0.96 4.22 -5.94
CA ASP A 75 0.17 4.13 -4.70
C ASP A 75 -0.02 2.66 -4.25
N LEU A 76 1.07 1.91 -4.26
CA LEU A 76 1.09 0.48 -3.94
C LEU A 76 1.63 0.20 -2.54
N GLY A 77 1.24 -0.94 -1.99
CA GLY A 77 1.77 -1.44 -0.72
C GLY A 77 1.13 -0.78 0.50
N MET A 78 1.97 -0.41 1.48
CA MET A 78 1.50 0.15 2.75
C MET A 78 1.34 1.67 2.63
N VAL A 79 0.19 2.10 2.11
CA VAL A 79 -0.16 3.52 1.98
C VAL A 79 -1.13 3.97 3.08
N PRO A 80 -0.95 5.16 3.66
CA PRO A 80 -1.96 5.76 4.55
C PRO A 80 -3.28 6.00 3.81
N ASP A 81 -4.40 5.94 4.52
CA ASP A 81 -5.74 6.15 3.92
C ASP A 81 -5.85 7.51 3.22
N CYS A 82 -5.09 8.50 3.67
CA CYS A 82 -5.12 9.83 3.09
C CYS A 82 -4.60 9.92 1.65
N VAL A 83 -3.82 8.94 1.19
CA VAL A 83 -3.26 8.96 -0.16
C VAL A 83 -4.37 8.97 -1.22
N ASN A 84 -5.40 8.13 -1.02
CA ASN A 84 -6.49 7.98 -1.98
C ASN A 84 -7.24 9.30 -2.21
N TRP A 85 -7.67 9.97 -1.14
CA TRP A 85 -8.42 11.23 -1.29
C TRP A 85 -7.56 12.39 -1.76
N VAL A 86 -6.24 12.41 -1.45
CA VAL A 86 -5.32 13.44 -1.96
C VAL A 86 -5.14 13.29 -3.46
N MET A 87 -4.93 12.06 -3.93
CA MET A 87 -4.77 11.79 -5.36
C MET A 87 -6.04 12.12 -6.13
N GLU A 88 -7.21 11.81 -5.58
CA GLU A 88 -8.49 12.18 -6.18
C GLU A 88 -8.69 13.70 -6.26
N GLU A 89 -8.42 14.42 -5.16
CA GLU A 89 -8.55 15.87 -5.07
C GLU A 89 -7.61 16.58 -6.05
N LEU A 90 -6.37 16.11 -6.16
CA LEU A 90 -5.34 16.67 -7.04
C LEU A 90 -5.34 16.09 -8.46
N ARG A 91 -6.29 15.20 -8.78
CA ARG A 91 -6.42 14.53 -10.08
C ARG A 91 -5.15 13.79 -10.52
N ILE A 92 -4.43 13.22 -9.55
CA ILE A 92 -3.26 12.36 -9.80
C ILE A 92 -3.76 10.97 -10.20
N LEU A 93 -3.23 10.41 -11.28
CA LEU A 93 -3.61 9.08 -11.74
C LEU A 93 -3.05 8.03 -10.79
N SER A 94 -3.92 7.11 -10.38
CA SER A 94 -3.58 5.95 -9.54
C SER A 94 -2.94 4.84 -10.36
N LEU A 95 -2.02 4.06 -9.78
CA LEU A 95 -1.39 2.92 -10.46
C LEU A 95 -2.17 1.65 -10.15
N GLU A 96 -2.72 1.03 -11.20
CA GLU A 96 -3.48 -0.21 -11.12
C GLU A 96 -2.68 -1.35 -11.77
N ILE A 97 -2.47 -2.43 -11.02
CA ILE A 97 -1.75 -3.61 -11.51
C ILE A 97 -2.66 -4.81 -11.45
N GLN A 98 -2.94 -5.42 -12.59
CA GLN A 98 -3.87 -6.56 -12.67
C GLN A 98 -3.46 -7.72 -11.75
N ARG A 99 -2.16 -7.98 -11.59
CA ARG A 99 -1.61 -9.05 -10.74
C ARG A 99 -1.32 -8.64 -9.29
N MET A 100 -1.58 -7.38 -8.94
CA MET A 100 -1.41 -6.86 -7.58
C MET A 100 -2.60 -5.94 -7.24
N PRO A 101 -3.81 -6.52 -7.12
CA PRO A 101 -5.00 -5.75 -6.79
C PRO A 101 -4.88 -5.13 -5.39
N LYS A 102 -5.44 -3.93 -5.22
CA LYS A 102 -5.52 -3.22 -3.94
C LYS A 102 -6.57 -3.83 -3.00
N GLU A 103 -7.56 -4.54 -3.54
CA GLU A 103 -8.59 -5.25 -2.78
C GLU A 103 -8.00 -6.49 -2.08
N ARG A 104 -8.24 -6.61 -0.77
CA ARG A 104 -7.80 -7.79 0.00
C ARG A 104 -8.49 -9.05 -0.50
N ASN A 105 -7.74 -10.16 -0.50
CA ASN A 105 -8.21 -11.50 -0.92
C ASN A 105 -8.65 -11.60 -2.40
N VAL A 106 -8.28 -10.62 -3.22
CA VAL A 106 -8.46 -10.69 -4.68
C VAL A 106 -7.14 -11.12 -5.30
N LEU A 107 -7.17 -12.09 -6.21
CA LEU A 107 -5.96 -12.57 -6.91
C LEU A 107 -5.61 -11.70 -8.12
N PHE A 108 -6.64 -11.25 -8.86
CA PHE A 108 -6.49 -10.44 -10.05
C PHE A 108 -7.50 -9.29 -10.04
N ALA A 109 -7.05 -8.08 -10.39
CA ALA A 109 -7.93 -6.92 -10.46
C ALA A 109 -8.99 -7.13 -11.55
N ASN A 110 -10.24 -6.80 -11.23
CA ASN A 110 -11.31 -6.77 -12.21
C ASN A 110 -11.21 -5.46 -13.02
N LEU A 111 -10.94 -5.59 -14.32
CA LEU A 111 -10.72 -4.44 -15.22
C LEU A 111 -11.95 -3.53 -15.36
N ASP A 112 -13.16 -4.08 -15.17
CA ASP A 112 -14.41 -3.31 -15.24
C ASP A 112 -14.62 -2.41 -14.02
N ARG A 113 -13.86 -2.62 -12.95
CA ARG A 113 -13.97 -1.90 -11.68
C ARG A 113 -12.82 -0.92 -11.44
N LEU A 114 -11.89 -0.78 -12.38
CA LEU A 114 -10.75 0.11 -12.20
C LEU A 114 -11.19 1.59 -12.17
N PRO A 115 -10.54 2.42 -11.32
CA PRO A 115 -10.82 3.86 -11.30
C PRO A 115 -10.54 4.51 -12.67
N TYR A 116 -11.37 5.46 -13.06
CA TYR A 116 -11.20 6.19 -14.33
C TYR A 116 -9.85 6.93 -14.39
N LEU A 117 -9.43 7.57 -13.29
CA LEU A 117 -8.14 8.26 -13.18
C LEU A 117 -7.05 7.27 -12.76
N SER A 118 -6.70 6.36 -13.66
CA SER A 118 -5.66 5.37 -13.41
C SER A 118 -4.75 5.09 -14.61
N VAL A 119 -3.55 4.60 -14.32
CA VAL A 119 -2.68 3.92 -15.26
C VAL A 119 -2.75 2.42 -14.92
N ASN A 120 -3.29 1.63 -15.85
CA ASN A 120 -3.37 0.18 -15.68
C ASN A 120 -2.19 -0.51 -16.39
N THR A 121 -1.57 -1.47 -15.71
CA THR A 121 -0.51 -2.32 -16.26
C THR A 121 -0.66 -3.77 -15.82
N THR A 122 -0.05 -4.68 -16.58
CA THR A 122 0.03 -6.11 -16.23
C THR A 122 1.08 -6.38 -15.14
N SER A 123 2.12 -5.54 -15.06
CA SER A 123 3.28 -5.72 -14.18
C SER A 123 4.11 -4.44 -14.00
N THR A 124 4.90 -4.38 -12.93
CA THR A 124 5.99 -3.39 -12.76
C THR A 124 7.36 -4.03 -13.01
N HIS A 125 8.41 -3.22 -12.91
CA HIS A 125 9.79 -3.67 -13.01
C HIS A 125 10.25 -4.53 -11.81
N ASP A 126 9.53 -4.47 -10.68
CA ASP A 126 9.78 -5.30 -9.49
C ASP A 126 9.08 -6.66 -9.54
N MET A 127 8.31 -6.92 -10.60
CA MET A 127 7.58 -8.16 -10.79
C MET A 127 8.20 -8.99 -11.90
N SER A 128 7.88 -10.27 -11.90
CA SER A 128 8.21 -11.14 -13.02
C SER A 128 7.60 -10.64 -14.33
N THR A 129 8.35 -10.78 -15.43
CA THR A 129 7.83 -10.52 -16.77
C THR A 129 6.60 -11.38 -17.05
N ILE A 130 5.73 -10.97 -17.98
CA ILE A 130 4.52 -11.72 -18.35
C ILE A 130 4.85 -13.20 -18.68
N ARG A 131 5.91 -13.44 -19.45
CA ARG A 131 6.35 -14.80 -19.79
C ARG A 131 6.87 -15.56 -18.57
N GLY A 132 7.65 -14.90 -17.71
CA GLY A 132 8.16 -15.50 -16.49
C GLY A 132 7.03 -15.94 -15.56
N TRP A 133 6.06 -15.04 -15.35
CA TRP A 133 4.87 -15.30 -14.54
C TRP A 133 4.08 -16.52 -14.99
N TRP A 134 3.88 -16.71 -16.30
CA TRP A 134 3.20 -17.88 -16.85
C TRP A 134 3.84 -19.22 -16.46
N LEU A 135 5.13 -19.21 -16.11
CA LEU A 135 5.91 -20.40 -15.75
C LEU A 135 6.09 -20.58 -14.24
N GLU A 136 5.76 -19.58 -13.41
CA GLU A 136 6.02 -19.59 -11.96
C GLU A 136 5.09 -20.51 -11.19
N ASN A 137 3.78 -20.41 -11.46
CA ASN A 137 2.76 -21.21 -10.79
C ASN A 137 1.65 -21.59 -11.76
N ARG A 138 1.58 -22.88 -12.09
CA ARG A 138 0.62 -23.42 -13.05
C ARG A 138 -0.84 -23.35 -12.59
N GLU A 139 -1.08 -23.46 -11.29
CA GLU A 139 -2.45 -23.37 -10.73
C GLU A 139 -2.97 -21.94 -10.84
N THR A 140 -2.18 -20.96 -10.40
CA THR A 140 -2.53 -19.53 -10.49
C THR A 140 -2.77 -19.08 -11.92
N THR A 141 -1.92 -19.51 -12.85
CA THR A 141 -2.02 -19.09 -14.25
C THR A 141 -3.15 -19.81 -14.99
N GLN A 142 -3.45 -21.06 -14.64
CA GLN A 142 -4.64 -21.77 -15.14
C GLN A 142 -5.93 -21.13 -14.61
N ASN A 143 -5.95 -20.70 -13.35
CA ASN A 143 -7.07 -19.96 -12.77
C ASN A 143 -7.30 -18.63 -13.51
N PHE A 144 -6.23 -17.87 -13.78
CA PHE A 144 -6.31 -16.66 -14.58
C PHE A 144 -6.91 -16.91 -15.97
N TYR A 145 -6.40 -17.91 -16.72
CA TYR A 145 -6.90 -18.24 -18.06
C TYR A 145 -8.41 -18.54 -18.10
N ASN A 146 -8.92 -19.16 -17.04
CA ASN A 146 -10.29 -19.65 -17.00
C ASN A 146 -11.29 -18.62 -16.46
N ASN A 147 -10.84 -17.73 -15.57
CA ASN A 147 -11.73 -16.92 -14.73
C ASN A 147 -11.49 -15.40 -14.85
N VAL A 148 -10.53 -14.96 -15.66
CA VAL A 148 -10.24 -13.56 -15.98
C VAL A 148 -10.29 -13.39 -17.49
#